data_AF-A0A9X2UQ75-F1
#
_entry.id   AF-A0A9X2UQ75-F1
#
_cell.length_a   1.000
_cell.length_b   1.000
_cell.length_c   1.000
_cell.angle_alpha   90.00
_cell.angle_beta   90.00
_cell.angle_gamma   90.00
#
_symmetry.space_group_name_H-M   'P 1'
#
loop_
_entity.id
_entity.type
_entity.pdbx_description
1 polymer ?
#
loop_
_entity_poly.entity_id
_entity_poly.type
_entity_poly.pdbx_seq_one_letter_code
_entity_poly.pdbx_strand_id
1 'polypeptide(L)'
;METQFDMEIKSAHEASQEIASQGGRQSAYQPVAMKYAEIGDDEAIVLRELGENDIQNLRNLLYRKFGKRNVIVRSAKQEEGEYLAVVREREGNEYLRSGE
;
A
#
# COMPACT_ATOMS: atom_id res chain seq x y z
N MET A 1 -8.17 -12.07 32.23
CA MET A 1 -8.45 -10.99 31.26
C MET A 1 -9.25 -11.63 30.15
N GLU A 2 -10.54 -11.33 30.04
CA GLU A 2 -11.36 -11.78 28.91
C GLU A 2 -10.94 -10.99 27.66
N THR A 3 -10.67 -11.69 26.56
CA THR A 3 -10.36 -11.06 25.28
C THR A 3 -11.60 -10.35 24.75
N GLN A 4 -11.45 -9.08 24.36
CA GLN A 4 -12.52 -8.18 23.94
C GLN A 4 -12.91 -8.37 22.45
N PHE A 5 -12.86 -9.60 21.96
CA PHE A 5 -13.19 -9.94 20.58
C PHE A 5 -13.55 -11.43 20.45
N ASP A 6 -14.51 -11.71 19.56
CA ASP A 6 -14.91 -13.06 19.18
C ASP A 6 -13.92 -13.65 18.15
N MET A 7 -13.61 -14.93 18.29
CA MET A 7 -12.76 -15.68 17.36
C MET A 7 -13.48 -16.96 16.93
N GLU A 8 -13.45 -17.23 15.62
CA GLU A 8 -13.99 -18.46 15.03
C GLU A 8 -12.96 -19.07 14.06
N ILE A 9 -12.86 -20.40 14.03
CA ILE A 9 -12.01 -21.13 13.09
C ILE A 9 -12.90 -21.68 11.97
N LYS A 10 -12.64 -21.25 10.72
CA LYS A 10 -13.31 -21.72 9.50
C LYS A 10 -12.30 -22.21 8.47
N SER A 11 -12.78 -22.83 7.40
CA SER A 11 -11.92 -23.14 6.25
C SER A 11 -11.44 -21.84 5.57
N ALA A 12 -10.24 -21.88 4.99
CA ALA A 12 -9.68 -20.72 4.27
C ALA A 12 -10.60 -20.24 3.13
N HIS A 13 -11.35 -21.16 2.51
CA HIS A 13 -12.32 -20.84 1.48
C HIS A 13 -13.52 -20.06 2.03
N GLU A 14 -14.15 -20.55 3.11
CA GLU A 14 -15.28 -19.88 3.75
C GLU A 14 -14.89 -18.49 4.28
N ALA A 15 -13.73 -18.38 4.94
CA ALA A 15 -13.22 -17.09 5.43
C ALA A 15 -13.01 -16.08 4.29
N SER A 16 -12.50 -16.54 3.14
CA SER A 16 -12.29 -15.67 1.98
C SER A 16 -13.62 -15.22 1.34
N GLN A 17 -14.62 -16.11 1.30
CA GLN A 17 -15.97 -15.80 0.80
C GLN A 17 -16.69 -14.78 1.69
N GLU A 18 -16.51 -14.83 3.02
CA GLU A 18 -17.06 -13.82 3.93
C GLU A 18 -16.49 -12.42 3.67
N ILE A 19 -15.17 -12.31 3.51
CA ILE A 19 -14.52 -11.04 3.17
C ILE A 19 -14.97 -10.51 1.80
N ALA A 20 -15.10 -11.40 0.81
CA ALA A 20 -15.56 -11.03 -0.53
C ALA A 20 -17.03 -10.57 -0.53
N SER A 21 -17.89 -11.25 0.25
CA SER A 21 -19.32 -10.95 0.37
C SER A 21 -19.60 -9.65 1.12
N GLN A 22 -18.69 -9.21 2.00
CA GLN A 22 -18.77 -7.91 2.67
C GLN A 22 -18.39 -6.72 1.77
N GLY A 23 -18.10 -6.95 0.48
CA GLY A 23 -17.76 -5.88 -0.45
C GLY A 23 -16.49 -5.17 0.02
N GLY A 24 -15.34 -5.85 -0.13
CA GLY A 24 -14.07 -5.37 0.38
C GLY A 24 -13.87 -3.87 0.15
N ARG A 25 -13.66 -3.12 1.24
CA ARG A 25 -13.48 -1.67 1.22
C ARG A 25 -12.39 -1.32 0.20
N GLN A 26 -12.78 -0.70 -0.92
CA GLN A 26 -11.80 -0.19 -1.88
C GLN A 26 -10.93 0.84 -1.16
N SER A 27 -9.61 0.69 -1.28
CA SER A 27 -8.67 1.63 -0.66
C SER A 27 -8.90 3.02 -1.24
N ALA A 28 -8.85 4.05 -0.40
CA ALA A 28 -8.87 5.45 -0.85
C ALA A 28 -7.74 5.75 -1.86
N TYR A 29 -6.68 4.95 -1.84
CA TYR A 29 -5.53 5.05 -2.74
C TYR A 29 -5.69 4.28 -4.07
N GLN A 30 -6.86 3.71 -4.33
CA GLN A 30 -7.14 3.02 -5.59
C GLN A 30 -6.86 3.87 -6.85
N PRO A 31 -7.16 5.19 -6.87
CA PRO A 31 -6.77 6.04 -8.00
C PRO A 31 -5.27 6.12 -8.23
N VAL A 32 -4.44 6.07 -7.18
CA VAL A 32 -2.97 6.05 -7.31
C VAL A 32 -2.52 4.76 -7.97
N ALA A 33 -3.11 3.62 -7.59
CA ALA A 33 -2.81 2.34 -8.22
C ALA A 33 -3.21 2.31 -9.69
N MET A 34 -4.35 2.91 -10.04
CA MET A 34 -4.77 3.05 -11.45
C MET A 34 -3.78 3.91 -12.22
N LYS A 35 -3.41 5.08 -11.66
CA LYS A 35 -2.45 5.97 -12.32
C LYS A 35 -1.08 5.31 -12.49
N TYR A 36 -0.60 4.58 -11.49
CA TYR A 36 0.67 3.86 -11.58
C TYR A 36 0.69 2.83 -12.71
N ALA A 37 -0.44 2.21 -13.03
CA ALA A 37 -0.52 1.27 -14.15
C ALA A 37 -0.49 1.95 -15.53
N GLU A 38 -0.60 3.29 -15.58
CA GLU A 38 -0.62 4.09 -16.82
C GLU A 38 0.69 4.84 -17.08
N ILE A 39 1.51 5.06 -16.05
CA ILE A 39 2.77 5.80 -16.19
C ILE A 39 3.87 4.89 -16.77
N GLY A 40 4.82 5.48 -17.50
CA GLY A 40 6.00 4.77 -18.02
C GLY A 40 7.12 4.60 -17.00
N ASP A 41 8.14 3.81 -17.36
CA ASP A 41 9.26 3.41 -16.51
C ASP A 41 10.06 4.61 -15.94
N ASP A 42 10.14 5.72 -16.68
CA ASP A 42 10.85 6.97 -16.31
C ASP A 42 9.96 7.99 -15.56
N GLU A 43 8.69 7.65 -15.32
CA GLU A 43 7.71 8.56 -14.71
C GLU A 43 7.49 8.26 -13.22
N ALA A 44 7.06 9.29 -12.49
CA ALA A 44 6.81 9.18 -11.05
C ALA A 44 5.55 9.95 -10.65
N ILE A 45 4.80 9.38 -9.71
CA ILE A 45 3.66 10.03 -9.07
C ILE A 45 4.14 10.65 -7.75
N VAL A 46 3.92 11.95 -7.60
CA VAL A 46 4.22 12.69 -6.37
C VAL A 46 2.92 12.99 -5.63
N LEU A 47 2.88 12.61 -4.35
CA LEU A 47 1.77 12.83 -3.42
C LEU A 47 2.26 13.71 -2.27
N ARG A 48 1.41 14.62 -1.80
CA ARG A 48 1.71 15.60 -0.74
C ARG A 48 0.63 15.54 0.34
N GLU A 49 0.90 16.19 1.47
CA GLU A 49 -0.08 16.35 2.56
C GLU A 49 -0.58 14.99 3.10
N LEU A 50 0.30 13.99 3.10
CA LEU A 50 -0.04 12.64 3.56
C LEU A 50 0.24 12.48 5.04
N GLY A 51 -0.66 11.83 5.77
CA GLY A 51 -0.38 11.36 7.12
C GLY A 51 0.49 10.09 7.12
N GLU A 52 1.01 9.72 8.29
CA GLU A 52 1.80 8.49 8.44
C GLU A 52 1.00 7.22 8.04
N ASN A 53 -0.28 7.15 8.42
CA ASN A 53 -1.16 6.04 8.05
C ASN A 53 -1.39 5.96 6.54
N ASP A 54 -1.35 7.08 5.84
CA ASP A 54 -1.53 7.15 4.39
C ASP A 54 -0.36 6.51 3.67
N ILE A 55 0.86 6.75 4.15
CA ILE A 55 2.07 6.09 3.63
C ILE A 55 1.97 4.57 3.77
N GLN A 56 1.50 4.08 4.92
CA GLN A 56 1.35 2.64 5.15
C GLN A 56 0.26 2.03 4.25
N ASN A 57 -0.89 2.68 4.15
CA ASN A 57 -2.00 2.25 3.30
C ASN A 57 -1.62 2.23 1.81
N LEU A 58 -0.88 3.24 1.37
CA LEU A 58 -0.36 3.35 0.00
C LEU A 58 0.62 2.20 -0.31
N ARG A 59 1.60 1.95 0.57
CA ARG A 59 2.54 0.82 0.43
C ARG A 59 1.81 -0.51 0.38
N ASN A 60 0.89 -0.75 1.31
CA ASN A 60 0.14 -2.00 1.38
C ASN A 60 -0.67 -2.26 0.11
N LEU A 61 -1.33 -1.23 -0.43
CA LEU A 61 -2.08 -1.35 -1.68
C LEU A 61 -1.17 -1.66 -2.86
N LEU A 62 -0.12 -0.85 -3.05
CA LEU A 62 0.75 -0.95 -4.23
C LEU A 62 1.58 -2.23 -4.21
N TYR A 63 2.10 -2.64 -3.05
CA TYR A 63 2.84 -3.90 -2.93
C TYR A 63 1.95 -5.12 -3.14
N ARG A 64 0.68 -5.07 -2.73
CA ARG A 64 -0.29 -6.15 -3.00
C ARG A 64 -0.62 -6.27 -4.48
N LYS A 65 -0.77 -5.14 -5.19
CA LYS A 65 -1.17 -5.13 -6.60
C LYS A 65 -0.02 -5.37 -7.56
N PHE A 66 1.12 -4.73 -7.33
CA PHE A 66 2.23 -4.69 -8.28
C PHE A 66 3.46 -5.45 -7.79
N GLY A 67 3.48 -5.88 -6.53
CA GLY A 67 4.64 -6.53 -5.92
C GLY A 67 5.69 -5.54 -5.43
N LYS A 68 6.18 -5.75 -4.20
CA LYS A 68 7.21 -4.89 -3.56
C LYS A 68 8.53 -4.79 -4.35
N ARG A 69 8.79 -5.74 -5.25
CA ARG A 69 9.98 -5.74 -6.10
C ARG A 69 9.86 -4.77 -7.29
N ASN A 70 8.64 -4.46 -7.73
CA ASN A 70 8.41 -3.71 -8.96
C ASN A 70 8.13 -2.22 -8.69
N VAL A 71 7.45 -1.91 -7.58
CA VAL A 71 7.13 -0.52 -7.21
C VAL A 71 7.98 -0.03 -6.04
N ILE A 72 8.49 1.19 -6.16
CA ILE A 72 9.15 1.94 -5.09
C ILE A 72 8.19 3.00 -4.56
N VAL A 73 8.00 3.01 -3.23
CA VAL A 73 7.32 4.09 -2.51
C VAL A 73 8.31 4.70 -1.54
N ARG A 74 8.87 5.87 -1.88
CA ARG A 74 9.71 6.65 -0.98
C ARG A 74 8.87 7.74 -0.34
N SER A 75 9.12 8.02 0.93
CA SER A 75 8.43 9.10 1.65
C SER A 75 9.43 9.90 2.47
N ALA A 76 9.16 11.21 2.58
CA ALA A 76 9.94 12.13 3.38
C ALA A 76 8.97 12.94 4.25
N LYS A 77 9.24 12.97 5.55
CA LYS A 77 8.49 13.81 6.49
C LYS A 77 8.75 15.28 6.16
N GLN A 78 7.67 16.06 6.12
CA GLN A 78 7.66 17.50 5.91
C GLN A 78 7.42 18.21 7.25
N GLU A 79 7.19 19.53 7.19
CA GLU A 79 6.74 20.31 8.32
C GLU A 79 5.35 19.84 8.78
N GLU A 80 5.00 20.12 10.04
CA GLU A 80 3.68 19.82 10.63
C GLU A 80 3.27 18.33 10.72
N GLY A 81 4.19 17.40 10.46
CA GLY A 81 3.92 15.96 10.60
C GLY A 81 3.34 15.30 9.36
N GLU A 82 3.24 16.05 8.27
CA GLU A 82 2.84 15.54 6.97
C GLU A 82 4.01 14.89 6.23
N TYR A 83 3.68 14.14 5.18
CA TYR A 83 4.63 13.41 4.36
C TYR A 83 4.43 13.74 2.88
N LEU A 84 5.55 13.87 2.19
CA LEU A 84 5.62 13.78 0.74
C LEU A 84 5.95 12.34 0.38
N ALA A 85 5.26 11.77 -0.60
CA ALA A 85 5.56 10.44 -1.14
C ALA A 85 5.80 10.49 -2.64
N VAL A 86 6.73 9.66 -3.10
CA VAL A 86 7.04 9.43 -4.50
C VAL A 86 6.83 7.95 -4.79
N VAL A 87 5.99 7.67 -5.79
CA VAL A 87 5.72 6.33 -6.31
C VAL A 87 6.27 6.24 -7.72
N ARG A 88 7.16 5.29 -7.98
CA ARG A 88 7.71 5.02 -9.31
C ARG A 88 8.08 3.57 -9.48
N GLU A 89 8.34 3.17 -10.72
CA GLU A 89 8.91 1.86 -11.01
C GLU A 89 10.33 1.74 -10.45
N ARG A 90 10.72 0.51 -10.14
CA ARG A 90 12.08 0.18 -9.75
C ARG A 90 12.94 0.07 -11.00
N GLU A 91 13.90 0.97 -11.16
CA GLU A 91 14.92 0.85 -12.21
C GLU A 91 16.01 -0.13 -11.78
N GLY A 92 16.10 -1.28 -12.47
CA GLY A 92 17.19 -2.23 -12.31
C GLY A 92 17.43 -2.77 -10.89
N ASN A 93 18.70 -2.95 -10.55
CA ASN A 93 19.18 -3.59 -9.31
C ASN A 93 19.17 -2.63 -8.08
N GLU A 94 18.30 -1.60 -8.07
CA GLU A 94 18.15 -0.71 -6.92
C GLU A 94 17.88 -1.57 -5.66
N TYR A 95 18.82 -1.56 -4.72
CA TYR A 95 18.80 -2.45 -3.55
C TYR A 95 17.49 -2.28 -2.77
N LEU A 96 16.81 -3.40 -2.48
CA LEU A 96 15.95 -3.48 -1.30
C LEU A 96 16.87 -3.13 -0.14
N ARG A 97 16.72 -1.96 0.51
CA ARG A 97 17.41 -1.72 1.78
C ARG A 97 17.06 -2.90 2.68
N SER A 98 18.04 -3.79 2.87
CA SER A 98 18.04 -4.75 3.95
C SER A 98 17.79 -3.94 5.20
N GLY A 99 16.78 -4.34 5.97
CA GLY A 99 16.41 -3.61 7.19
C GLY A 99 17.63 -3.41 8.07
N GLU A 100 17.82 -2.17 8.49
CA GLU A 100 18.38 -1.87 9.80
C GLU A 100 17.21 -1.67 10.76
#